data_AF-A0A2K9LQF7-F1
#
_entry.id   AF-A0A2K9LQF7-F1
#
_cell.length_a   1.000
_cell.length_b   1.000
_cell.length_c   1.000
_cell.angle_alpha   90.00
_cell.angle_beta   90.00
_cell.angle_gamma   90.00
#
_symmetry.space_group_name_H-M   'P 1'
#
loop_
_entity.id
_entity.type
_entity.pdbx_description
1 polymer ?
#
loop_
_entity_poly.entity_id
_entity_poly.type
_entity_poly.pdbx_seq_one_letter_code
_entity_poly.pdbx_strand_id
1 'polypeptide(L)'
;MEALKDDEVEPVQGVTGSETAQQLDEILQYKAIIQQTMKRYWARPPSARNDMVVTLDISLLPGGEVKNVTIAKSSGSGAFDSSAVQAVQRAGRFSVPPDPILFDRHFRNFKMRFKPGDLRF
;
A
#
# COMPACT_ATOMS: atom_id res chain seq x y z
N MET A 1 -34.25 -24.35 -7.19
CA MET A 1 -33.23 -24.29 -6.12
C MET A 1 -31.97 -23.76 -6.79
N GLU A 2 -31.87 -22.44 -6.96
CA GLU A 2 -30.66 -21.79 -7.45
C GLU A 2 -30.38 -20.68 -6.43
N ALA A 3 -29.66 -21.06 -5.39
CA ALA A 3 -29.41 -20.21 -4.24
C ALA A 3 -28.11 -19.43 -4.46
N LEU A 4 -28.25 -18.11 -4.60
CA LEU A 4 -27.59 -17.11 -3.74
C LEU A 4 -26.07 -17.20 -3.64
N LYS A 5 -25.38 -16.26 -4.31
CA LYS A 5 -24.64 -15.20 -3.61
C LYS A 5 -24.06 -14.22 -4.62
N ASP A 6 -24.87 -13.22 -4.89
CA ASP A 6 -24.50 -11.81 -4.94
C ASP A 6 -23.01 -11.55 -4.70
N ASP A 7 -22.28 -11.33 -5.79
CA ASP A 7 -21.01 -10.61 -5.83
C ASP A 7 -21.30 -9.10 -5.63
N GLU A 8 -22.14 -8.78 -4.63
CA GLU A 8 -22.30 -7.43 -4.13
C GLU A 8 -21.07 -7.16 -3.27
N VAL A 9 -20.01 -6.71 -3.95
CA VAL A 9 -18.98 -5.91 -3.31
C VAL A 9 -19.68 -4.71 -2.69
N GLU A 10 -20.15 -4.87 -1.45
CA GLU A 10 -20.75 -3.77 -0.70
C GLU A 10 -19.79 -2.58 -0.83
N PRO A 11 -20.27 -1.42 -1.34
CA PRO A 11 -19.46 -0.22 -1.28
C PRO A 11 -19.17 -0.03 0.19
N VAL A 12 -17.89 0.00 0.55
CA VAL A 12 -17.44 0.35 1.90
C VAL A 12 -17.92 1.78 2.18
N GLN A 13 -19.17 1.90 2.62
CA GLN A 13 -19.81 3.15 3.00
C GLN A 13 -19.17 3.57 4.32
N GLY A 14 -18.23 4.51 4.23
CA GLY A 14 -17.52 4.97 5.40
C GLY A 14 -16.38 5.95 5.17
N VAL A 15 -16.43 6.80 4.14
CA VAL A 15 -15.65 8.06 4.16
C VAL A 15 -16.56 9.23 3.80
N THR A 16 -17.11 9.84 4.85
CA THR A 16 -17.91 11.06 4.75
C THR A 16 -17.00 12.24 4.39
N GLY A 17 -17.29 12.87 3.26
CA GLY A 17 -16.75 14.17 2.85
C GLY A 17 -16.40 14.11 1.38
N SER A 18 -17.07 14.91 0.55
CA SER A 18 -16.73 15.06 -0.87
C SER A 18 -15.25 15.42 -1.01
N GLU A 19 -14.41 14.41 -1.23
CA GLU A 19 -13.02 14.61 -1.63
C GLU A 19 -13.08 15.39 -2.95
N THR A 20 -12.64 16.65 -2.89
CA THR A 20 -12.66 17.50 -4.08
C THR A 20 -11.73 16.90 -5.13
N ALA A 21 -11.99 17.17 -6.42
CA ALA A 21 -11.13 16.68 -7.50
C ALA A 21 -9.64 16.99 -7.26
N GLN A 22 -9.35 18.12 -6.59
CA GLN A 22 -8.02 18.54 -6.17
C GLN A 22 -7.40 17.60 -5.11
N GLN A 23 -8.17 17.16 -4.11
CA GLN A 23 -7.70 16.22 -3.09
C GLN A 23 -7.45 14.83 -3.67
N LEU A 24 -8.30 14.38 -4.60
CA LEU A 24 -8.12 13.10 -5.29
C LEU A 24 -6.84 13.07 -6.13
N ASP A 25 -6.58 14.14 -6.88
CA ASP A 25 -5.34 14.29 -7.66
C ASP A 25 -4.10 14.24 -6.76
N GLU A 26 -4.16 14.95 -5.63
CA GLU A 26 -3.10 14.96 -4.63
C GLU A 26 -2.88 13.55 -4.03
N ILE A 27 -3.95 12.85 -3.65
CA ILE A 27 -3.87 11.46 -3.15
C ILE A 27 -3.16 10.57 -4.17
N LEU A 28 -3.56 10.64 -5.44
CA LEU A 28 -3.01 9.81 -6.50
C LEU A 28 -1.53 10.11 -6.73
N GLN A 29 -1.14 11.38 -6.73
CA GLN A 29 0.26 11.80 -6.85
C GLN A 29 1.11 11.25 -5.71
N TYR A 30 0.70 11.43 -4.44
CA TYR A 30 1.46 10.92 -3.30
C TYR A 30 1.50 9.39 -3.28
N LYS A 31 0.40 8.71 -3.63
CA LYS A 31 0.41 7.25 -3.78
C LYS A 31 1.42 6.79 -4.83
N ALA A 32 1.50 7.47 -5.98
CA ALA A 32 2.49 7.16 -7.00
C ALA A 32 3.92 7.38 -6.52
N ILE A 33 4.18 8.47 -5.78
CA ILE A 33 5.49 8.76 -5.18
C ILE A 33 5.89 7.68 -4.17
N ILE A 34 4.96 7.28 -3.28
CA ILE A 34 5.18 6.21 -2.31
C ILE A 34 5.49 4.90 -3.03
N GLN A 35 4.69 4.55 -4.03
CA GLN A 35 4.92 3.35 -4.85
C GLN A 35 6.29 3.39 -5.53
N GLN A 36 6.67 4.51 -6.14
CA GLN A 36 7.97 4.66 -6.80
C GLN A 36 9.14 4.59 -5.80
N THR A 37 9.00 5.23 -4.64
CA THR A 37 9.98 5.18 -3.55
C THR A 37 10.17 3.73 -3.09
N MET A 38 9.06 3.03 -2.84
CA MET A 38 9.08 1.61 -2.48
C MET A 38 9.71 0.74 -3.57
N LYS A 39 9.37 0.98 -4.84
CA LYS A 39 9.97 0.29 -5.99
C LYS A 39 11.49 0.51 -6.05
N ARG A 40 11.98 1.70 -5.69
CA ARG A 40 13.41 2.03 -5.66
C ARG A 40 14.18 1.32 -4.53
N TYR A 41 13.57 1.21 -3.34
CA TYR A 41 14.22 0.59 -2.18
C TYR A 41 14.06 -0.93 -2.11
N TRP A 42 13.07 -1.48 -2.83
CA TRP A 42 12.82 -2.91 -2.81
C TRP A 42 13.86 -3.69 -3.61
N ALA A 43 14.71 -4.41 -2.89
CA ALA A 43 15.65 -5.35 -3.48
C ALA A 43 14.93 -6.66 -3.81
N ARG A 44 14.57 -6.85 -5.09
CA ARG A 44 13.88 -8.06 -5.56
C ARG A 44 14.73 -9.30 -5.24
N PRO A 45 14.23 -10.24 -4.42
CA PRO A 45 14.94 -11.48 -4.17
C PRO A 45 14.87 -12.39 -5.40
N PRO A 46 15.89 -13.24 -5.66
CA PRO A 46 15.89 -14.17 -6.80
C PRO A 46 14.73 -15.18 -6.74
N SER A 47 14.18 -15.41 -5.55
CA SER A 47 13.02 -16.27 -5.32
C SER A 47 11.67 -15.64 -5.67
N ALA A 48 11.64 -14.35 -6.08
CA ALA A 48 10.41 -13.66 -6.44
C ALA A 48 9.82 -14.21 -7.74
N ARG A 49 8.76 -15.01 -7.63
CA ARG A 49 8.00 -15.54 -8.77
C ARG A 49 6.89 -14.59 -9.17
N ASN A 50 6.53 -14.57 -10.47
CA ASN A 50 5.57 -13.61 -11.01
C ASN A 50 4.18 -13.67 -10.33
N ASP A 51 3.81 -14.83 -9.79
CA ASP A 51 2.53 -15.08 -9.12
C ASP A 51 2.51 -14.74 -7.62
N MET A 52 3.64 -14.32 -7.05
CA MET A 52 3.75 -14.00 -5.61
C MET A 52 3.22 -12.61 -5.31
N VAL A 53 2.35 -12.51 -4.31
CA VAL A 53 1.75 -11.25 -3.87
C VAL A 53 1.80 -11.18 -2.35
N VAL A 54 2.55 -10.24 -1.79
CA VAL A 54 2.48 -9.94 -0.36
C VAL A 54 1.65 -8.68 -0.15
N THR A 55 0.74 -8.71 0.80
CA THR A 55 0.04 -7.51 1.26
C THR A 55 0.67 -7.07 2.57
N LEU A 56 1.23 -5.87 2.59
CA LEU A 56 1.73 -5.24 3.81
C LEU A 56 0.73 -4.22 4.31
N ASP A 57 0.48 -4.24 5.61
CA ASP A 57 -0.18 -3.16 6.33
C ASP A 57 0.90 -2.22 6.87
N ILE A 58 0.90 -0.98 6.39
CA ILE A 58 1.90 0.01 6.75
C ILE A 58 1.18 1.13 7.49
N SER A 59 1.71 1.46 8.66
CA SER A 59 1.27 2.60 9.46
C SER A 59 2.31 3.72 9.37
N LEU A 60 1.89 4.91 8.96
CA LEU A 60 2.76 6.08 8.87
C LEU A 60 2.43 7.12 9.96
N LEU A 61 3.42 7.94 10.29
CA LEU A 61 3.27 9.17 11.07
C LEU A 61 2.96 10.35 10.14
N PRO A 62 2.35 11.45 10.64
CA PRO A 62 2.03 12.64 9.83
C PRO A 62 3.27 13.30 9.19
N GLY A 63 4.48 13.01 9.67
CA GLY A 63 5.74 13.42 9.03
C GLY A 63 6.20 12.53 7.87
N GLY A 64 5.45 11.47 7.54
CA GLY A 64 5.79 10.48 6.51
C GLY A 64 6.70 9.35 6.99
N GLU A 65 7.09 9.33 8.25
CA GLU A 65 7.89 8.25 8.83
C GLU A 65 7.09 6.96 9.00
N VAL A 66 7.76 5.82 8.80
CA VAL A 66 7.16 4.50 9.03
C VAL A 66 7.05 4.25 10.52
N LYS A 67 5.82 4.25 11.04
CA LYS A 67 5.53 3.86 12.43
C LYS A 67 5.62 2.36 12.62
N ASN A 68 4.98 1.60 11.74
CA ASN A 68 4.92 0.15 11.84
C ASN A 68 4.68 -0.49 10.46
N VAL A 69 5.18 -1.71 10.28
CA VAL A 69 4.95 -2.52 9.08
C VAL A 69 4.62 -3.95 9.50
N THR A 70 3.47 -4.44 9.04
CA THR A 70 2.97 -5.78 9.33
C THR A 70 2.61 -6.48 8.04
N ILE A 71 2.78 -7.80 7.97
CA ILE A 71 2.35 -8.60 6.82
C ILE A 71 0.86 -8.93 7.01
N ALA A 72 0.00 -8.27 6.24
CA ALA A 72 -1.44 -8.57 6.23
C ALA A 72 -1.75 -9.88 5.49
N LYS A 73 -1.00 -10.17 4.43
CA LYS A 73 -1.12 -11.43 3.67
C LYS A 73 0.26 -11.83 3.16
N SER A 74 0.75 -13.00 3.58
CA SER A 74 2.00 -13.55 3.09
C SER A 74 1.88 -13.94 1.61
N SER A 75 2.99 -13.77 0.89
CA SER A 75 3.16 -14.23 -0.49
C SER A 75 3.33 -15.74 -0.64
N GLY A 76 3.45 -16.47 0.48
CA GLY A 76 3.84 -17.89 0.50
C GLY A 76 5.36 -18.10 0.49
N SER A 77 6.17 -17.04 0.54
CA SER A 77 7.62 -17.12 0.67
C SER A 77 8.15 -16.15 1.73
N GLY A 78 8.73 -16.69 2.81
CA GLY A 78 9.29 -15.88 3.89
C GLY A 78 10.42 -14.95 3.43
N ALA A 79 11.19 -15.34 2.39
CA ALA A 79 12.23 -14.50 1.82
C ALA A 79 11.65 -13.27 1.09
N PHE A 80 10.53 -13.46 0.39
CA PHE A 80 9.82 -12.38 -0.29
C PHE A 80 9.14 -11.44 0.71
N ASP A 81 8.48 -12.00 1.72
CA ASP A 81 7.83 -11.22 2.77
C ASP A 81 8.87 -10.39 3.56
N SER A 82 10.00 -11.00 3.94
CA SER A 82 11.10 -10.33 4.63
C SER A 82 11.76 -9.25 3.76
N SER A 83 11.89 -9.48 2.46
CA SER A 83 12.42 -8.47 1.51
C SER A 83 11.48 -7.27 1.40
N ALA A 84 10.17 -7.49 1.35
CA ALA A 84 9.19 -6.41 1.29
C ALA A 84 9.18 -5.59 2.59
N VAL A 85 9.25 -6.25 3.75
CA VAL A 85 9.39 -5.58 5.05
C VAL A 85 10.68 -4.77 5.13
N GLN A 86 11.81 -5.34 4.70
CA GLN A 86 13.08 -4.62 4.64
C GLN A 86 13.04 -3.43 3.68
N ALA A 87 12.30 -3.51 2.58
CA ALA A 87 12.13 -2.39 1.65
C ALA A 87 11.43 -1.20 2.33
N VAL A 88 10.38 -1.46 3.12
CA VAL A 88 9.66 -0.43 3.89
C VAL A 88 10.60 0.19 4.92
N GLN A 89 11.35 -0.63 5.66
CA GLN A 89 12.32 -0.16 6.64
C GLN A 89 13.44 0.66 6.00
N ARG A 90 13.92 0.27 4.81
CA ARG A 90 14.94 1.01 4.05
C ARG A 90 14.43 2.33 3.49
N ALA A 91 13.16 2.38 3.09
CA ALA A 91 12.54 3.64 2.72
C ALA A 91 12.51 4.56 3.94
N GLY A 92 12.05 4.06 5.10
CA GLY A 92 12.07 4.71 6.42
C GLY A 92 11.16 5.94 6.54
N ARG A 93 11.02 6.70 5.45
CA ARG A 93 10.20 7.88 5.28
C ARG A 93 9.60 7.91 3.88
N PHE A 94 8.37 8.37 3.79
CA PHE A 94 7.67 8.64 2.54
C PHE A 94 7.29 10.10 2.45
N SER A 95 7.09 10.57 1.22
CA SER A 95 6.43 11.86 1.00
C SER A 95 4.94 11.68 1.20
N VAL A 96 4.36 12.46 2.10
CA VAL A 96 2.94 12.46 2.43
C VAL A 96 2.36 13.86 2.21
N PRO A 97 1.05 13.97 1.93
CA PRO A 97 0.42 15.28 1.78
C PRO A 97 0.57 16.11 3.06
N PRO A 98 0.75 17.44 2.92
CA PRO A 98 0.79 18.36 4.07
C PRO A 98 -0.58 18.49 4.75
N ASP A 99 -1.66 18.12 4.07
CA ASP A 99 -3.01 18.16 4.62
C ASP A 99 -3.23 17.01 5.64
N PRO A 100 -3.43 17.33 6.92
CA PRO A 100 -3.53 16.32 7.97
C PRO A 100 -4.81 15.50 7.87
N ILE A 101 -5.89 16.02 7.29
CA ILE A 101 -7.18 15.33 7.16
C ILE A 101 -7.07 14.26 6.08
N LEU A 102 -6.50 14.61 4.93
CA LEU A 102 -6.16 13.69 3.85
C LEU A 102 -5.21 12.59 4.33
N PHE A 103 -4.17 12.99 5.06
CA PHE A 103 -3.21 12.05 5.64
C PHE A 103 -3.91 11.05 6.57
N ASP A 104 -4.70 11.53 7.53
CA ASP A 104 -5.33 10.66 8.53
C ASP A 104 -6.25 9.62 7.90
N ARG A 105 -7.00 10.05 6.87
CA ARG A 105 -7.99 9.23 6.17
C ARG A 105 -7.40 8.22 5.20
N HIS A 106 -6.33 8.58 4.48
CA HIS A 106 -5.81 7.75 3.38
C HIS A 106 -4.40 7.20 3.58
N PHE A 107 -3.57 7.82 4.42
CA PHE A 107 -2.14 7.53 4.51
C PHE A 107 -1.67 7.08 5.90
N ARG A 108 -2.43 7.36 6.97
CA ARG A 108 -2.10 6.91 8.34
C ARG A 108 -1.97 5.40 8.43
N ASN A 109 -2.92 4.69 7.84
CA ASN A 109 -2.94 3.23 7.77
C ASN A 109 -3.38 2.82 6.38
N PHE A 110 -2.50 2.19 5.60
CA PHE A 110 -2.88 1.68 4.30
C PHE A 110 -2.29 0.31 4.03
N LYS A 111 -3.01 -0.45 3.21
CA LYS A 111 -2.59 -1.76 2.74
C LYS A 111 -1.95 -1.60 1.37
N MET A 112 -0.69 -1.99 1.26
CA MET A 112 0.04 -1.99 0.00
C MET A 112 0.27 -3.42 -0.45
N ARG A 113 -0.17 -3.72 -1.67
CA ARG A 113 0.07 -5.01 -2.32
C ARG A 113 1.35 -4.92 -3.15
N PHE A 114 2.31 -5.77 -2.84
CA PHE A 114 3.55 -5.89 -3.56
C PHE A 114 3.49 -7.12 -4.46
N LYS A 115 3.66 -6.88 -5.77
CA LYS A 115 3.80 -7.92 -6.79
C LYS A 115 5.11 -7.69 -7.54
N PRO A 116 5.89 -8.75 -7.82
CA PRO A 116 7.09 -8.61 -8.62
C PRO A 116 6.77 -8.21 -10.06
N GLY A 117 5.61 -8.62 -10.61
CA GLY A 117 5.17 -8.28 -11.97
C GLY A 117 4.67 -6.85 -12.18
N ASP A 118 4.38 -6.09 -11.12
CA ASP A 118 3.98 -4.66 -11.22
C ASP A 118 5.20 -3.73 -11.52
N LEU A 119 6.39 -4.33 -11.51
CA LEU A 119 7.64 -3.76 -12.02
C LEU A 119 7.86 -4.25 -13.46
N ARG A 120 6.99 -3.84 -14.39
CA ARG A 120 7.35 -3.88 -15.81
C ARG A 120 8.19 -2.65 -16.11
N PHE A 121 9.39 -2.90 -16.62
CA PHE A 121 10.25 -1.93 -17.29
C PHE A 121 9.66 -1.59 -18.66
#